data_AF-A0A2P1N685-F1
#
_entry.id   AF-A0A2P1N685-F1
#
_cell.length_a   1.000
_cell.length_b   1.000
_cell.length_c   1.000
_cell.angle_alpha   90.00
_cell.angle_beta   90.00
_cell.angle_gamma   90.00
#
_symmetry.space_group_name_H-M   'P 1'
#
loop_
_entity.id
_entity.type
_entity.pdbx_description
1 polymer ?
#
loop_
_entity_poly.entity_id
_entity_poly.type
_entity_poly.pdbx_seq_one_letter_code
_entity_poly.pdbx_strand_id
1 'polypeptide(L)' 'VFDGHGGTDAAFFIRENILQFIVGDSHFPICMEKAVKSAFLRADQAFADTACLDSSSGTT' A
#
# COMPACT_ATOMS: atom_id res chain seq x y z
N VAL A 1 -2.62 1.21 11.49
CA VAL A 1 -1.88 2.47 11.78
C VAL A 1 -0.66 2.43 10.91
N PHE A 2 -0.29 3.56 10.32
CA PHE A 2 0.85 3.68 9.41
C PHE A 2 1.76 4.78 9.95
N ASP A 3 2.94 4.39 10.44
CA ASP A 3 3.95 5.26 11.02
C ASP A 3 4.98 5.65 9.96
N GLY A 4 4.82 6.85 9.41
CA GLY A 4 5.62 7.37 8.30
C GLY A 4 6.98 7.90 8.74
N HIS A 5 7.99 7.76 7.89
CA HIS A 5 9.33 8.33 8.06
C HIS A 5 9.90 8.80 6.72
N GLY A 6 10.85 9.75 6.77
CA GLY A 6 11.45 10.30 5.54
C GLY A 6 10.48 11.07 4.65
N GLY A 7 9.35 11.53 5.20
CA GLY A 7 8.23 12.12 4.47
C GLY A 7 6.90 11.52 4.95
N THR A 8 5.77 12.07 4.50
CA THR A 8 4.43 11.56 4.87
C THR A 8 3.76 10.76 3.76
N ASP A 9 4.27 10.84 2.53
CA ASP A 9 3.60 10.37 1.33
C ASP A 9 3.34 8.86 1.38
N ALA A 10 4.29 8.04 1.86
CA ALA A 10 4.09 6.60 1.96
C ALA A 10 2.94 6.24 2.93
N ALA A 11 2.91 6.89 4.10
CA ALA A 11 1.87 6.66 5.10
C ALA A 11 0.48 7.12 4.63
N PHE A 12 0.40 8.26 3.93
CA PHE A 12 -0.85 8.73 3.32
C PHE A 12 -1.29 7.82 2.18
N PHE A 13 -0.37 7.45 1.28
CA PHE A 13 -0.68 6.62 0.13
C PHE A 13 -1.25 5.28 0.55
N ILE A 14 -0.60 4.58 1.49
CA ILE A 14 -1.09 3.27 1.92
C ILE A 14 -2.41 3.38 2.67
N ARG A 15 -2.63 4.44 3.47
CA ARG A 15 -3.90 4.69 4.17
C ARG A 15 -5.07 4.82 3.20
N GLU A 16 -4.89 5.54 2.09
CA GLU A 16 -5.95 5.76 1.11
C GLU A 16 -6.18 4.55 0.18
N ASN A 17 -5.13 3.76 -0.10
CA ASN A 17 -5.17 2.75 -1.16
C ASN A 17 -5.20 1.29 -0.68
N ILE A 18 -4.82 0.96 0.56
CA ILE A 18 -4.64 -0.46 0.94
C ILE A 18 -5.97 -1.25 0.89
N LEU A 19 -7.08 -0.65 1.31
CA LEU A 19 -8.37 -1.33 1.35
C LEU A 19 -8.87 -1.69 -0.05
N GLN A 20 -8.75 -0.78 -1.03
CA GLN A 20 -9.14 -1.07 -2.42
C GLN A 20 -8.29 -2.20 -3.02
N PHE A 21 -6.99 -2.28 -2.68
CA PHE A 21 -6.14 -3.35 -3.16
C PHE A 21 -6.49 -4.69 -2.53
N ILE A 22 -6.88 -4.71 -1.25
CA ILE A 22 -7.34 -5.94 -0.57
C ILE A 22 -8.64 -6.44 -1.21
N VAL A 23 -9.67 -5.59 -1.33
CA VAL A 23 -10.98 -6.03 -1.84
C VAL A 23 -10.97 -6.32 -3.35
N GLY A 24 -10.05 -5.69 -4.09
CA GLY A 24 -9.83 -5.93 -5.52
C GLY A 24 -8.89 -7.09 -5.84
N ASP A 25 -8.35 -7.79 -4.83
CA ASP A 25 -7.50 -8.96 -5.05
C ASP A 25 -8.34 -10.21 -5.36
N SER A 26 -7.87 -11.05 -6.28
CA SER A 26 -8.57 -12.28 -6.67
C SER A 26 -8.67 -13.31 -5.54
N HIS A 27 -7.83 -13.20 -4.50
CA HIS A 27 -7.92 -14.03 -3.31
C HIS A 27 -8.97 -13.52 -2.31
N PHE A 28 -9.51 -12.31 -2.46
CA PHE A 28 -10.57 -11.81 -1.58
C PHE A 28 -11.95 -12.34 -2.02
N PRO A 29 -12.83 -12.78 -1.10
CA PRO A 29 -12.63 -12.96 0.34
C PRO A 29 -12.13 -14.37 0.73
N ILE A 30 -11.78 -15.21 -0.25
CA ILE A 30 -11.52 -16.66 -0.07
C ILE A 30 -10.27 -16.93 0.79
N CYS A 31 -9.19 -16.18 0.57
CA CYS A 31 -7.91 -16.32 1.26
C CYS A 31 -7.37 -14.93 1.63
N MET A 32 -7.87 -14.41 2.75
CA MET A 32 -7.52 -13.08 3.27
C MET A 32 -6.01 -12.88 3.45
N GLU A 33 -5.27 -13.89 3.91
CA GLU A 33 -3.82 -13.78 4.08
C GLU A 33 -3.10 -13.48 2.75
N LYS A 34 -3.49 -14.16 1.67
CA LYS A 34 -2.94 -13.91 0.33
C LYS A 34 -3.38 -12.57 -0.22
N ALA A 35 -4.65 -12.21 -0.04
CA ALA A 35 -5.18 -10.91 -0.47
C ALA A 35 -4.44 -9.75 0.21
N VAL A 36 -4.22 -9.83 1.52
CA VAL A 36 -3.47 -8.83 2.29
C VAL A 36 -2.02 -8.75 1.83
N LYS A 37 -1.30 -9.89 1.74
CA LYS A 37 0.09 -9.91 1.26
C LYS A 37 0.24 -9.30 -0.14
N SER A 38 -0.65 -9.69 -1.05
CA SER A 38 -0.70 -9.16 -2.42
C SER A 38 -0.99 -7.65 -2.43
N ALA A 39 -1.94 -7.19 -1.61
CA ALA A 39 -2.31 -5.77 -1.53
C ALA A 39 -1.16 -4.88 -1.07
N PHE A 40 -0.37 -5.31 -0.08
CA PHE A 40 0.82 -4.57 0.37
C PHE A 40 1.89 -4.51 -0.74
N LEU A 41 2.13 -5.61 -1.46
CA LEU A 41 3.05 -5.61 -2.60
C LEU A 41 2.60 -4.67 -3.73
N ARG A 42 1.30 -4.68 -4.06
CA ARG A 42 0.73 -3.79 -5.07
C ARG A 42 0.77 -2.32 -4.64
N ALA A 43 0.53 -2.04 -3.36
CA ALA A 43 0.65 -0.69 -2.83
C ALA A 43 2.08 -0.16 -2.92
N ASP A 44 3.08 -1.00 -2.61
CA ASP A 44 4.50 -0.67 -2.72
C ASP A 44 4.90 -0.34 -4.17
N GLN A 45 4.51 -1.19 -5.12
CA GLN A 45 4.74 -0.95 -6.55
C GLN A 45 4.05 0.34 -7.05
N ALA A 46 2.77 0.52 -6.71
CA ALA A 46 2.01 1.69 -7.14
C ALA A 46 2.58 2.99 -6.54
N PHE A 47 3.09 2.95 -5.30
CA PHE A 47 3.78 4.07 -4.69
C PHE A 47 5.08 4.40 -5.46
N ALA A 48 5.91 3.40 -5.74
CA ALA A 48 7.17 3.58 -6.48
C ALA A 48 6.97 4.09 -7.91
N ASP A 49 5.89 3.69 -8.58
CA ASP A 49 5.56 4.14 -9.94
C ASP A 49 4.99 5.58 -9.98
N THR A 50 4.61 6.15 -8.84
CA THR A 50 4.02 7.49 -8.78
C THR A 50 5.10 8.57 -8.71
N ALA A 51 5.44 9.14 -9.86
CA ALA A 51 6.56 10.10 -10.01
C ALA A 51 6.46 11.41 -9.22
N CYS A 52 5.30 11.74 -8.64
CA CYS A 52 5.10 12.96 -7.84
C CYS A 52 5.17 12.74 -6.33
N LEU A 53 5.38 11.52 -5.87
CA LEU A 53 5.52 11.21 -4.45
C LEU A 53 6.98 11.26 -4.02
N ASP A 54 7.19 11.59 -2.74
CA ASP A 54 8.51 11.58 -2.13
C ASP A 54 9.06 10.14 -2.07
N SER A 55 9.97 9.81 -2.98
CA SER A 55 10.62 8.49 -3.06
C SER A 55 11.53 8.18 -1.87
N SER A 56 11.79 9.14 -0.98
CA SER A 56 12.50 8.92 0.28
C SER A 56 11.57 8.60 1.46
N SER A 57 10.25 8.73 1.26
CA SER A 57 9.25 8.41 2.28
C SER A 57 9.04 6.90 2.41
N GLY A 58 8.93 6.43 3.65
CA GLY A 58 8.56 5.06 4.01
C GLY A 58 7.52 5.05 5.13
N THR A 59 6.93 3.88 5.41
CA THR A 59 5.97 3.70 6.51
C THR A 59 5.99 2.28 7.06
N THR A 60 5.63 2.11 8.34
CA THR A 60 5.37 0.80 8.98
C THR A 60 3.96 0.68 9.52
#